data_AF-A0AA51G9R8-F1
#
_entry.id   AF-A0AA51G9R8-F1
#
_cell.length_a   1.000
_cell.length_b   1.000
_cell.length_c   1.000
_cell.angle_alpha   90.00
_cell.angle_beta   90.00
_cell.angle_gamma   90.00
#
_symmetry.space_group_name_H-M   'P 1'
#
loop_
_entity.id
_entity.type
_entity.pdbx_description
1 polymer ?
#
loop_
_entity_poly.entity_id
_entity_poly.type
_entity_poly.pdbx_seq_one_letter_code
_entity_poly.pdbx_strand_id
1 'polypeptide(L)'
;TSADGPSACTLVFVLVYFFGMASSIWWVVLSFAWFLAAGLKWGNEAIAGHAQYYHLAAWLVPAAKTVAVLLAGAVDGDPVAGICYVGNSSPENLRKFVLAPLIVYFALGATFLLAGFVSLFRIRSVIKRQGGIGAGSKADKLEKLMIRIGVFSVL
;
A
#
# COMPACT_ATOMS: atom_id res chain seq x y z
N THR A 1 -34.61 -21.79 4.89
CA THR A 1 -33.71 -21.68 6.05
C THR A 1 -32.88 -20.42 5.90
N SER A 2 -33.41 -19.30 6.38
CA SER A 2 -32.81 -17.96 6.19
C SER A 2 -31.82 -17.70 7.31
N ALA A 3 -30.54 -17.99 7.09
CA ALA A 3 -29.49 -17.83 8.09
C ALA A 3 -28.70 -16.52 7.95
N ASP A 4 -29.00 -15.66 6.97
CA ASP A 4 -28.19 -14.47 6.68
C ASP A 4 -28.87 -13.20 7.18
N GLY A 5 -28.65 -12.86 8.45
CA GLY A 5 -29.01 -11.56 9.01
C GLY A 5 -28.07 -10.43 8.53
N PRO A 6 -28.35 -9.16 8.89
CA PRO A 6 -27.47 -8.00 8.63
C PRO A 6 -26.00 -8.19 9.04
N SER A 7 -25.74 -9.09 9.99
CA SER A 7 -24.42 -9.46 10.49
C SER A 7 -23.55 -10.20 9.46
N ALA A 8 -24.12 -11.11 8.65
CA ALA A 8 -23.38 -11.87 7.66
C ALA A 8 -22.89 -10.96 6.51
N CYS A 9 -23.77 -10.07 6.04
CA CYS A 9 -23.44 -9.05 5.05
C CYS A 9 -22.34 -8.10 5.56
N THR A 10 -22.46 -7.64 6.81
CA THR A 10 -21.44 -6.79 7.45
C THR A 10 -20.10 -7.50 7.56
N LEU A 11 -20.09 -8.80 7.90
CA LEU A 11 -18.86 -9.58 7.98
C LEU A 11 -18.15 -9.67 6.63
N VAL A 12 -18.88 -9.99 5.55
CA VAL A 12 -18.31 -10.02 4.20
C VAL A 12 -17.75 -8.64 3.81
N PHE A 13 -18.49 -7.57 4.09
CA PHE A 13 -18.01 -6.21 3.87
C PHE A 13 -16.70 -5.94 4.61
N VAL A 14 -16.61 -6.27 5.91
CA VAL A 14 -15.38 -6.08 6.69
C VAL A 14 -14.23 -6.86 6.08
N LEU A 15 -14.43 -8.14 5.75
CA LEU A 15 -13.38 -8.98 5.15
C LEU A 15 -12.87 -8.43 3.82
N VAL A 16 -13.75 -7.92 2.95
CA VAL A 16 -13.32 -7.44 1.63
C VAL A 16 -12.78 -6.01 1.72
N TYR A 17 -13.48 -5.09 2.40
CA TYR A 17 -13.14 -3.68 2.43
C TYR A 17 -11.92 -3.39 3.33
N PHE A 18 -11.88 -3.93 4.56
CA PHE A 18 -10.77 -3.66 5.48
C PHE A 18 -9.45 -4.20 4.93
N PHE A 19 -9.41 -5.48 4.52
CA PHE A 19 -8.19 -6.09 4.01
C PHE A 19 -7.79 -5.53 2.64
N GLY A 20 -8.75 -5.18 1.78
CA GLY A 20 -8.47 -4.48 0.53
C GLY A 20 -7.81 -3.12 0.76
N MET A 21 -8.35 -2.31 1.67
CA MET A 21 -7.78 -1.01 2.03
C MET A 21 -6.42 -1.13 2.74
N ALA A 22 -6.27 -2.12 3.62
CA ALA A 22 -5.00 -2.41 4.27
C ALA A 22 -3.92 -2.83 3.26
N SER A 23 -4.27 -3.69 2.29
CA SER A 23 -3.37 -4.09 1.20
C SER A 23 -2.88 -2.87 0.41
N SER A 24 -3.77 -1.94 0.05
CA SER A 24 -3.38 -0.71 -0.66
C SER A 24 -2.41 0.15 0.14
N ILE A 25 -2.57 0.27 1.46
CA ILE A 25 -1.65 1.04 2.30
C ILE A 25 -0.32 0.31 2.46
N TRP A 26 -0.34 -1.01 2.62
CA TRP A 26 0.88 -1.82 2.65
C TRP A 26 1.69 -1.67 1.36
N TRP A 27 1.01 -1.57 0.21
CA TRP A 27 1.66 -1.27 -1.05
C TRP A 27 2.33 0.12 -1.08
N VAL A 28 1.66 1.15 -0.54
CA VAL A 28 2.27 2.49 -0.37
C VAL A 28 3.49 2.44 0.56
N VAL A 29 3.40 1.72 1.68
CA VAL A 29 4.51 1.52 2.62
C VAL A 29 5.69 0.82 1.94
N LEU A 30 5.44 -0.22 1.13
CA LEU A 30 6.47 -0.93 0.39
C LEU A 30 7.17 -0.02 -0.61
N SER A 31 6.40 0.77 -1.36
CA SER A 31 6.90 1.77 -2.31
C SER A 31 7.73 2.85 -1.60
N PHE A 32 7.28 3.31 -0.43
CA PHE A 32 8.00 4.28 0.39
C PHE A 32 9.31 3.70 0.93
N ALA A 33 9.28 2.50 1.51
CA ALA A 33 10.49 1.82 2.00
C ALA A 33 11.51 1.60 0.88
N TRP A 34 11.03 1.27 -0.32
CA TRP A 34 11.88 1.17 -1.50
C TRP A 34 12.52 2.50 -1.87
N PHE A 35 11.76 3.59 -1.87
CA PHE A 35 12.31 4.94 -2.07
C PHE A 35 13.35 5.31 -1.01
N LEU A 36 13.11 5.00 0.27
CA LEU A 36 14.10 5.25 1.34
C LEU A 36 15.40 4.49 1.10
N ALA A 37 15.31 3.22 0.71
CA ALA A 37 16.46 2.40 0.39
C ALA A 37 17.20 2.90 -0.87
N ALA A 38 16.47 3.22 -1.94
CA ALA A 38 17.02 3.63 -3.23
C ALA A 38 17.51 5.07 -3.30
N GLY A 39 16.74 6.01 -2.78
CA GLY A 39 17.01 7.45 -2.83
C GLY A 39 17.82 7.95 -1.65
N LEU A 40 17.49 7.51 -0.44
CA LEU A 40 18.12 7.99 0.79
C LEU A 40 19.17 7.02 1.34
N LYS A 41 19.41 5.90 0.66
CA LYS A 41 20.40 4.87 1.05
C LYS A 41 20.18 4.33 2.46
N TRP A 42 18.94 4.32 2.94
CA TRP A 42 18.62 3.77 4.25
C TRP A 42 18.93 2.27 4.29
N GLY A 43 19.58 1.83 5.36
CA GLY A 43 19.77 0.41 5.65
C GLY A 43 18.50 -0.24 6.21
N ASN A 44 18.48 -1.58 6.22
CA ASN A 44 17.39 -2.37 6.80
C ASN A 44 17.05 -1.99 8.24
N GLU A 45 18.08 -1.72 9.04
CA GLU A 45 17.93 -1.39 10.45
C GLU A 45 17.19 -0.07 10.66
N ALA A 46 17.47 0.94 9.82
CA ALA A 46 16.77 2.23 9.88
C ALA A 46 15.29 2.11 9.47
N ILE A 47 15.00 1.30 8.44
CA ILE A 47 13.62 1.04 8.00
C ILE A 47 12.87 0.25 9.09
N ALA A 48 13.48 -0.79 9.64
CA ALA A 48 12.87 -1.62 10.69
C ALA A 48 12.63 -0.85 11.99
N GLY A 49 13.50 0.11 12.34
CA GLY A 49 13.31 0.98 13.52
C GLY A 49 12.01 1.79 13.50
N HIS A 50 11.45 2.04 12.32
CA HIS A 50 10.20 2.79 12.13
C HIS A 50 8.98 1.89 11.86
N ALA A 51 9.13 0.56 11.94
CA ALA A 51 8.07 -0.40 11.59
C ALA A 51 6.75 -0.15 12.34
N GLN A 52 6.83 0.26 13.60
CA GLN A 52 5.65 0.61 14.42
C GLN A 52 4.75 1.66 13.75
N TYR A 53 5.33 2.71 13.14
CA TYR A 53 4.56 3.74 12.45
C TYR A 53 3.90 3.22 11.18
N TYR A 54 4.60 2.35 10.43
CA TYR A 54 4.06 1.71 9.24
C TYR A 54 2.88 0.80 9.58
N HIS A 55 3.02 -0.04 10.61
CA HIS A 55 1.93 -0.89 11.09
C HIS A 55 0.74 -0.07 11.60
N LEU A 56 0.99 0.98 12.39
CA LEU A 56 -0.07 1.86 12.88
C LEU A 56 -0.86 2.47 11.73
N ALA A 57 -0.19 3.05 10.73
CA ALA A 57 -0.86 3.63 9.57
C ALA A 57 -1.63 2.58 8.76
N ALA A 58 -1.02 1.42 8.49
CA ALA A 58 -1.59 0.36 7.67
C ALA A 58 -2.80 -0.33 8.31
N TRP A 59 -2.96 -0.27 9.63
CA TRP A 59 -4.11 -0.87 10.32
C TRP A 59 -5.15 0.15 10.78
N LEU A 60 -4.72 1.30 11.30
CA LEU A 60 -5.64 2.29 11.86
C LEU A 60 -6.42 3.01 10.76
N VAL A 61 -5.79 3.33 9.62
CA VAL A 61 -6.47 4.04 8.53
C VAL A 61 -7.57 3.16 7.91
N PRO A 62 -7.35 1.88 7.55
CA PRO A 62 -8.43 1.02 7.08
C PRO A 62 -9.49 0.80 8.14
N ALA A 63 -9.12 0.62 9.42
CA ALA A 63 -10.08 0.46 10.50
C ALA A 63 -11.01 1.68 10.62
N ALA A 64 -10.44 2.89 10.64
CA ALA A 64 -11.20 4.13 10.72
C ALA A 64 -12.14 4.29 9.51
N LYS A 65 -11.68 3.94 8.30
CA LYS A 65 -12.52 3.98 7.09
C LYS A 65 -13.66 2.96 7.14
N THR A 66 -13.39 1.73 7.57
CA THR A 66 -14.41 0.70 7.75
C THR A 66 -15.49 1.18 8.73
N VAL A 67 -15.10 1.72 9.88
CA VAL A 67 -16.03 2.29 10.87
C VAL A 67 -16.84 3.44 10.26
N ALA A 68 -16.19 4.36 9.53
CA ALA A 68 -16.89 5.49 8.89
C ALA A 68 -17.96 5.03 7.89
N VAL A 69 -17.68 3.98 7.11
CA VAL A 69 -18.65 3.41 6.17
C VAL A 69 -19.82 2.75 6.90
N LEU A 70 -19.54 2.01 7.98
CA LEU A 70 -20.59 1.38 8.80
C LEU A 70 -21.50 2.42 9.47
N LEU A 71 -20.93 3.48 10.02
CA LEU A 71 -21.69 4.59 10.61
C LEU A 71 -22.52 5.35 9.58
N ALA A 72 -22.05 5.43 8.34
CA ALA A 72 -22.79 6.03 7.24
C ALA A 72 -23.94 5.14 6.72
N GLY A 73 -24.05 3.88 7.18
CA GLY A 73 -25.06 2.94 6.69
C GLY A 73 -24.94 2.66 5.19
N ALA A 74 -23.74 2.82 4.62
CA ALA A 74 -23.51 2.82 3.18
C ALA A 74 -23.11 1.45 2.59
N VAL A 75 -23.41 0.36 3.32
CA VAL A 75 -23.08 -1.01 2.91
C VAL A 75 -24.30 -1.64 2.26
N ASP A 76 -24.15 -2.02 1.00
CA ASP A 76 -25.21 -2.59 0.18
C ASP A 76 -24.81 -3.99 -0.28
N GLY A 77 -25.79 -4.90 -0.37
CA GLY A 77 -25.59 -6.23 -0.94
C GLY A 77 -25.69 -6.22 -2.47
N ASP A 78 -24.82 -6.96 -3.14
CA ASP A 78 -24.94 -7.28 -4.56
C ASP A 78 -25.34 -8.76 -4.74
N PRO A 79 -26.57 -9.06 -5.19
CA PRO A 79 -27.01 -10.43 -5.42
C PRO A 79 -26.31 -11.12 -6.61
N VAL A 80 -25.71 -10.35 -7.52
CA VAL A 80 -25.00 -10.90 -8.69
C VAL A 80 -23.59 -11.35 -8.29
N ALA A 81 -22.84 -10.49 -7.61
CA ALA A 81 -21.50 -10.82 -7.13
C ALA A 81 -21.51 -11.66 -5.83
N GLY A 82 -22.63 -11.71 -5.11
CA GLY A 82 -22.76 -12.43 -3.84
C GLY A 82 -21.94 -11.82 -2.70
N ILE A 83 -21.67 -10.51 -2.76
CA ILE A 83 -20.88 -9.79 -1.75
C ILE A 83 -21.66 -8.59 -1.20
N CYS A 84 -21.22 -8.10 -0.04
CA CYS A 84 -21.66 -6.81 0.48
C CYS A 84 -20.52 -5.80 0.40
N TYR A 85 -20.79 -4.64 -0.19
CA TYR A 85 -19.77 -3.63 -0.42
C TYR A 85 -20.35 -2.21 -0.40
N VAL A 86 -19.48 -1.22 -0.18
CA VAL A 86 -19.88 0.18 -0.18
C VAL A 86 -20.00 0.72 -1.60
N GLY A 87 -21.09 1.42 -1.87
CA GLY A 87 -21.30 2.10 -3.15
C GLY A 87 -21.84 1.22 -4.27
N ASN A 88 -22.44 0.07 -3.95
CA ASN A 88 -23.14 -0.75 -4.94
C ASN A 88 -24.41 -0.04 -5.44
N SER A 89 -25.16 0.61 -4.55
CA SER A 89 -26.39 1.33 -4.91
C SER A 89 -26.19 2.83 -5.11
N SER A 90 -25.09 3.41 -4.61
CA SER A 90 -24.79 4.84 -4.72
C SER A 90 -23.40 5.09 -5.34
N PRO A 91 -23.34 5.70 -6.54
CA PRO A 91 -22.06 6.05 -7.17
C PRO A 91 -21.30 7.13 -6.39
N GLU A 92 -21.98 7.93 -5.58
CA GLU A 92 -21.34 8.93 -4.71
C GLU A 92 -20.55 8.26 -3.59
N ASN A 93 -21.14 7.25 -2.92
CA ASN A 93 -20.47 6.48 -1.88
C ASN A 93 -19.26 5.71 -2.44
N LEU A 94 -19.40 5.12 -3.64
CA LEU A 94 -18.30 4.45 -4.33
C LEU A 94 -17.13 5.41 -4.56
N ARG A 95 -17.41 6.61 -5.10
CA ARG A 95 -16.38 7.63 -5.35
C ARG A 95 -15.69 8.06 -4.07
N LYS A 96 -16.46 8.36 -3.03
CA LYS A 96 -15.97 8.92 -1.77
C LYS A 96 -15.18 7.91 -0.94
N PHE A 97 -15.70 6.70 -0.76
CA PHE A 97 -15.12 5.71 0.16
C PHE A 97 -14.12 4.75 -0.50
N VAL A 98 -14.18 4.59 -1.82
CA VAL A 98 -13.36 3.62 -2.55
C VAL A 98 -12.43 4.32 -3.53
N LEU A 99 -12.99 4.98 -4.55
CA LEU A 99 -12.19 5.47 -5.68
C LEU A 99 -11.23 6.60 -5.29
N ALA A 100 -11.71 7.63 -4.59
CA ALA A 100 -10.87 8.76 -4.19
C ALA A 100 -9.70 8.32 -3.29
N PRO A 101 -9.89 7.50 -2.25
CA PRO A 101 -8.77 6.97 -1.48
C PRO A 101 -7.82 6.09 -2.29
N LEU A 102 -8.32 5.22 -3.17
CA LEU A 102 -7.47 4.38 -4.01
C LEU A 102 -6.62 5.21 -4.96
N ILE A 103 -7.18 6.25 -5.57
CA ILE A 103 -6.42 7.18 -6.42
C ILE A 103 -5.32 7.87 -5.62
N VAL A 104 -5.62 8.33 -4.40
CA VAL A 104 -4.62 8.96 -3.53
C VAL A 104 -3.50 7.96 -3.17
N TYR A 105 -3.85 6.74 -2.76
CA TYR A 105 -2.86 5.72 -2.43
C TYR A 105 -2.01 5.36 -3.64
N PHE A 106 -2.64 5.13 -4.80
CA PHE A 106 -1.95 4.85 -6.05
C PHE A 106 -1.01 5.97 -6.45
N ALA A 107 -1.47 7.22 -6.45
CA ALA A 107 -0.65 8.38 -6.77
C ALA A 107 0.54 8.50 -5.82
N LEU A 108 0.34 8.35 -4.51
CA LEU A 108 1.42 8.38 -3.52
C LEU A 108 2.45 7.28 -3.77
N GLY A 109 2.03 6.02 -3.88
CA GLY A 109 2.97 4.94 -4.14
C GLY A 109 3.68 5.07 -5.49
N ALA A 110 2.98 5.48 -6.54
CA ALA A 110 3.57 5.74 -7.85
C ALA A 110 4.63 6.86 -7.78
N THR A 111 4.39 7.93 -7.03
CA THR A 111 5.40 8.99 -6.85
C THR A 111 6.65 8.49 -6.13
N PHE A 112 6.52 7.64 -5.10
CA PHE A 112 7.66 7.03 -4.43
C PHE A 112 8.42 6.06 -5.35
N LEU A 113 7.71 5.26 -6.16
CA LEU A 113 8.33 4.37 -7.15
C LEU A 113 9.06 5.14 -8.25
N LEU A 114 8.52 6.27 -8.71
CA LEU A 114 9.22 7.10 -9.69
C LEU A 114 10.44 7.78 -9.08
N ALA A 115 10.32 8.34 -7.87
CA ALA A 115 11.41 9.00 -7.17
C ALA A 115 12.57 8.04 -6.85
N GLY A 116 12.25 6.81 -6.41
CA GLY A 116 13.27 5.79 -6.15
C GLY A 116 13.93 5.33 -7.45
N PHE A 117 13.18 5.20 -8.55
CA PHE A 117 13.72 4.82 -9.85
C PHE A 117 14.72 5.88 -10.33
N VAL A 118 14.31 7.15 -10.37
CA VAL A 118 15.18 8.29 -10.75
C VAL A 118 16.46 8.32 -9.91
N SER A 119 16.34 8.07 -8.60
CA SER A 119 17.49 8.04 -7.70
C SER A 119 18.49 6.93 -8.03
N LEU A 120 18.00 5.72 -8.39
CA LEU A 120 18.86 4.62 -8.82
C LEU A 120 19.63 4.93 -10.11
N PHE A 121 18.99 5.52 -11.12
CA PHE A 121 19.68 5.90 -12.35
C PHE A 121 20.73 6.98 -12.12
N ARG A 122 20.44 7.95 -11.24
CA ARG A 122 21.42 8.98 -10.88
C ARG A 122 22.65 8.38 -10.20
N ILE A 123 22.47 7.45 -9.28
CA ILE A 123 23.58 6.78 -8.59
C ILE A 123 24.38 5.89 -9.57
N ARG A 124 23.72 5.07 -10.39
CA ARG A 124 24.39 4.20 -11.37
C ARG A 124 25.17 5.00 -12.41
N SER A 125 24.64 6.13 -12.88
CA SER A 125 25.34 6.98 -13.86
C SER A 125 26.60 7.63 -13.29
N VAL A 126 26.61 8.02 -12.01
CA VAL A 126 27.79 8.59 -11.33
C VAL A 126 28.83 7.51 -11.01
N ILE A 127 28.42 6.33 -10.52
CA ILE A 127 29.35 5.22 -10.20
C ILE A 127 30.05 4.70 -11.46
N LYS A 128 29.31 4.56 -12.57
CA LYS A 128 29.89 4.14 -13.86
C LYS A 128 30.94 5.13 -14.38
N ARG A 129 30.91 6.39 -13.93
CA ARG A 129 31.92 7.41 -14.24
C ARG A 129 33.11 7.42 -13.27
N GLN A 130 32.99 6.84 -12.07
CA GLN A 130 34.00 6.96 -11.00
C GLN A 130 34.81 5.68 -10.68
N GLY A 131 34.50 4.51 -11.28
CA GLY A 131 35.40 3.35 -11.23
C GLY A 131 35.81 2.83 -9.84
N GLY A 132 34.99 3.02 -8.80
CA GLY A 132 35.37 2.78 -7.41
C GLY A 132 35.28 1.32 -6.96
N ILE A 133 36.43 0.66 -6.81
CA ILE A 133 36.63 -0.69 -6.25
C ILE A 133 36.71 -0.59 -4.72
N GLY A 134 35.75 -1.18 -3.98
CA GLY A 134 35.89 -1.38 -2.52
C GLY A 134 34.62 -1.28 -1.65
N ALA A 135 33.56 -0.62 -2.11
CA ALA A 135 32.30 -0.48 -1.35
C ALA A 135 31.28 -1.63 -1.54
N GLY A 136 31.67 -2.67 -2.30
CA GLY A 136 30.74 -3.61 -2.93
C GLY A 136 29.97 -4.55 -1.98
N SER A 137 30.59 -5.09 -0.93
CA SER A 137 29.95 -6.19 -0.18
C SER A 137 28.70 -5.77 0.62
N LYS A 138 28.70 -4.59 1.26
CA LYS A 138 27.50 -4.06 1.96
C LYS A 138 26.49 -3.47 0.97
N ALA A 139 26.97 -2.85 -0.11
CA ALA A 139 26.11 -2.31 -1.17
C ALA A 139 25.37 -3.41 -1.91
N ASP A 140 26.00 -4.56 -2.20
CA ASP A 140 25.38 -5.70 -2.89
C ASP A 140 24.19 -6.29 -2.11
N LYS A 141 24.28 -6.36 -0.78
CA LYS A 141 23.17 -6.83 0.06
C LYS A 141 21.98 -5.87 0.02
N LEU A 142 22.25 -4.56 0.05
CA LEU A 142 21.21 -3.53 -0.05
C LEU A 142 20.61 -3.49 -1.47
N GLU A 143 21.43 -3.61 -2.52
CA GLU A 143 20.98 -3.62 -3.91
C GLU A 143 20.09 -4.84 -4.21
N LYS A 144 20.46 -6.04 -3.74
CA LYS A 144 19.61 -7.24 -3.87
C LYS A 144 18.26 -7.07 -3.18
N LEU A 145 18.24 -6.47 -2.00
CA LEU A 145 17.00 -6.20 -1.28
C LEU A 145 16.14 -5.16 -2.01
N MET A 146 16.75 -4.08 -2.49
CA MET A 146 16.08 -3.01 -3.23
C MET A 146 15.44 -3.51 -4.52
N ILE A 147 16.14 -4.34 -5.30
CA ILE A 147 15.57 -4.95 -6.51
C ILE A 147 14.37 -5.82 -6.16
N ARG A 148 14.48 -6.62 -5.10
CA ARG A 148 13.39 -7.51 -4.66
C ARG A 148 12.14 -6.74 -4.24
N ILE A 149 12.30 -5.72 -3.40
CA ILE A 149 11.18 -4.87 -2.94
C ILE A 149 10.56 -4.12 -4.13
N GLY A 150 11.37 -3.63 -5.06
CA GLY A 150 10.88 -2.93 -6.25
C GLY A 150 10.03 -3.82 -7.15
N VAL A 151 10.47 -5.05 -7.42
CA VAL A 151 9.69 -6.03 -8.20
C VAL A 151 8.36 -6.35 -7.51
N PHE A 152 8.36 -6.57 -6.19
CA PHE A 152 7.13 -6.81 -5.43
C PHE A 152 6.20 -5.60 -5.33
N SER A 153 6.69 -4.39 -5.57
CA SER A 153 5.86 -3.18 -5.56
C SER A 153 5.20 -2.92 -6.92
N VAL A 154 5.73 -3.49 -8.00
CA VAL A 154 5.16 -3.35 -9.36
C VAL A 154 4.14 -4.45 -9.65
N LEU A 155 4.34 -5.64 -9.09
CA LEU A 155 3.39 -6.75 -9.10
C LEU A 155 2.18 -6.46 -8.19
#